data_AF-F8NJS7-F1
#
_entry.id   AF-F8NJS7-F1
#
_cell.length_a   1.000
_cell.length_b   1.000
_cell.length_c   1.000
_cell.angle_alpha   90.00
_cell.angle_beta   90.00
_cell.angle_gamma   90.00
#
_symmetry.space_group_name_H-M   'P 1'
#
loop_
_entity.id
_entity.type
_entity.pdbx_description
1 polymer ?
#
loop_
_entity_poly.entity_id
_entity_poly.type
_entity_poly.pdbx_seq_one_letter_code
_entity_poly.pdbx_strand_id
1 'polypeptide(L)'
;MSHDVDVRGTMAQAWSVDARHSTFSEVHGQQVNGDHTIINNYNTDDAEERSKLAAWFTPLNFRQKHSDVYGSRREGTGDWVLDDEKFKEWIRGDTNSKTLWCPGIPGAGKTILASHIINSLTEKHKNTDEVAVTYIYCDYKEQPTVYDIVASLLKQLVENSSPTFKNVASEYKSHQKK
;
A
#
# COMPACT_ATOMS: atom_id res chain seq x y z
N MET A 1 7.82 -18.22 37.09
CA MET A 1 9.04 -18.02 36.29
C MET A 1 8.62 -18.02 34.83
N SER A 2 8.51 -16.83 34.25
CA SER A 2 8.07 -16.62 32.87
C SER A 2 9.30 -16.72 31.97
N HIS A 3 9.31 -17.66 31.02
CA HIS A 3 10.35 -17.74 30.00
C HIS A 3 10.01 -16.76 28.88
N ASP A 4 10.82 -15.71 28.77
CA ASP A 4 10.89 -14.83 27.61
C ASP A 4 11.26 -15.64 26.37
N VAL A 5 10.43 -15.55 25.34
CA VAL A 5 10.73 -16.08 24.01
C VAL A 5 11.48 -14.98 23.26
N ASP A 6 12.80 -15.10 23.16
CA ASP A 6 13.65 -14.20 22.39
C ASP A 6 13.41 -14.40 20.89
N VAL A 7 12.55 -13.56 20.33
CA VAL A 7 12.20 -13.51 18.90
C VAL A 7 13.40 -13.09 18.03
N ARG A 8 14.46 -12.51 18.62
CA ARG A 8 15.71 -12.18 17.90
C ARG A 8 16.48 -13.43 17.51
N GLY A 9 16.44 -14.47 18.34
CA GLY A 9 17.14 -15.74 18.08
C GLY A 9 16.47 -16.60 17.01
N THR A 10 15.15 -16.54 16.87
CA THR A 10 14.42 -17.37 15.90
C THR A 10 14.64 -16.94 14.45
N MET A 11 15.07 -15.69 14.22
CA MET A 11 15.52 -15.21 12.90
C MET A 11 16.99 -15.54 12.58
N ALA A 12 17.74 -16.13 13.52
CA ALA A 12 19.20 -16.29 13.42
C ALA A 12 19.68 -17.72 13.10
N GLN A 13 18.81 -18.70 12.87
CA GLN A 13 19.22 -20.11 12.65
C GLN A 13 18.98 -20.64 11.22
N ALA A 14 19.05 -19.79 10.20
CA ALA A 14 19.28 -20.23 8.83
C ALA A 14 20.76 -20.02 8.47
N TRP A 15 21.51 -21.12 8.56
CA TRP A 15 22.90 -21.26 8.15
C TRP A 15 23.02 -21.04 6.63
N SER A 16 23.17 -19.78 6.21
CA SER A 16 23.97 -19.32 5.04
C SER A 16 23.61 -17.91 4.52
N VAL A 17 22.74 -17.10 5.15
CA VAL A 17 22.51 -15.73 4.65
C VAL A 17 22.35 -14.73 5.78
N ASP A 18 23.39 -13.91 5.95
CA ASP A 18 23.45 -12.75 6.81
C ASP A 18 22.33 -11.74 6.44
N ALA A 19 21.34 -11.56 7.32
CA ALA A 19 20.29 -10.55 7.15
C ALA A 19 20.80 -9.10 7.30
N ARG A 20 22.09 -8.89 7.60
CA ARG A 20 22.75 -7.56 7.51
C ARG A 20 23.14 -7.19 6.09
N HIS A 21 22.97 -8.10 5.13
CA HIS A 21 23.35 -7.93 3.73
C HIS A 21 22.19 -8.13 2.74
N SER A 22 20.92 -7.97 3.15
CA SER A 22 19.82 -7.89 2.16
C SER A 22 20.02 -6.66 1.26
N THR A 23 20.59 -6.90 0.09
CA THR A 23 20.76 -5.91 -0.97
C THR A 23 19.41 -5.65 -1.62
N PHE A 24 18.85 -4.47 -1.33
CA PHE A 24 17.82 -3.84 -2.15
C PHE A 24 18.35 -3.72 -3.58
N SER A 25 17.66 -4.30 -4.55
CA SER A 25 18.04 -4.22 -5.97
C SER A 25 17.22 -3.14 -6.67
N GLU A 26 17.88 -2.35 -7.49
CA GLU A 26 17.35 -1.16 -8.15
C GLU A 26 16.55 -1.53 -9.42
N VAL A 27 15.33 -1.02 -9.58
CA VAL A 27 14.50 -1.22 -10.80
C VAL A 27 14.05 0.16 -11.32
N HIS A 28 14.22 0.40 -12.62
CA HIS A 28 14.06 1.72 -13.24
C HIS A 28 12.60 2.02 -13.62
N GLY A 29 12.10 3.19 -13.23
CA GLY A 29 10.80 3.72 -13.63
C GLY A 29 10.74 5.24 -13.44
N GLN A 30 10.18 5.96 -14.42
CA GLN A 30 10.26 7.41 -14.56
C GLN A 30 9.02 8.09 -13.92
N GLN A 31 9.19 9.19 -13.16
CA GLN A 31 8.11 9.97 -12.52
C GLN A 31 7.91 11.34 -13.18
N VAL A 32 6.69 11.87 -13.08
CA VAL A 32 6.26 13.21 -13.52
C VAL A 32 5.55 13.88 -12.34
N ASN A 33 5.97 15.09 -11.93
CA ASN A 33 5.42 15.84 -10.79
C ASN A 33 4.47 16.94 -11.24
N GLY A 34 3.37 17.14 -10.51
CA GLY A 34 2.48 18.30 -10.63
C GLY A 34 1.82 18.62 -9.29
N ASP A 35 1.96 19.86 -8.85
CA ASP A 35 1.43 20.43 -7.61
C ASP A 35 -0.11 20.42 -7.57
N HIS A 36 -0.74 20.35 -6.38
CA HIS A 36 -1.84 21.23 -5.92
C HIS A 36 -2.55 20.74 -4.64
N THR A 37 -2.68 21.67 -3.69
CA THR A 37 -3.36 21.57 -2.39
C THR A 37 -4.88 21.43 -2.50
N ILE A 38 -5.50 20.43 -1.84
CA ILE A 38 -6.94 20.43 -1.49
C ILE A 38 -7.19 19.82 -0.10
N ILE A 39 -8.05 20.50 0.66
CA ILE A 39 -8.47 20.22 2.04
C ILE A 39 -9.72 19.32 2.01
N ASN A 40 -9.69 18.17 2.69
CA ASN A 40 -10.75 17.16 2.65
C ASN A 40 -11.92 17.47 3.60
N ASN A 41 -13.09 17.80 3.04
CA ASN A 41 -14.39 17.81 3.71
C ASN A 41 -15.42 17.11 2.83
N TYR A 42 -15.61 15.80 3.03
CA TYR A 42 -16.53 14.99 2.25
C TYR A 42 -17.97 15.19 2.72
N ASN A 43 -18.87 15.57 1.80
CA ASN A 43 -20.31 15.67 2.08
C ASN A 43 -20.93 14.25 2.10
N THR A 44 -22.01 14.03 2.85
CA THR A 44 -22.62 12.69 3.02
C THR A 44 -23.10 12.05 1.72
N ASP A 45 -23.54 12.87 0.75
CA ASP A 45 -24.02 12.41 -0.55
C ASP A 45 -22.88 11.82 -1.41
N ASP A 46 -21.66 12.36 -1.26
CA ASP A 46 -20.48 11.86 -1.97
C ASP A 46 -20.06 10.47 -1.47
N ALA A 47 -20.31 10.16 -0.19
CA ALA A 47 -19.91 8.87 0.39
C ALA A 47 -20.74 7.71 -0.20
N GLU A 48 -22.05 7.90 -0.36
CA GLU A 48 -22.92 6.88 -0.96
C GLU A 48 -22.61 6.69 -2.45
N GLU A 49 -22.41 7.79 -3.19
CA GLU A 49 -22.05 7.72 -4.61
C GLU A 49 -20.67 7.07 -4.81
N ARG A 50 -19.68 7.38 -3.97
CA ARG A 50 -18.38 6.70 -3.94
C ARG A 50 -18.54 5.20 -3.75
N SER A 51 -19.33 4.79 -2.76
CA SER A 51 -19.53 3.36 -2.48
C SER A 51 -20.17 2.64 -3.66
N LYS A 52 -21.15 3.24 -4.32
CA LYS A 52 -21.81 2.68 -5.51
C LYS A 52 -20.84 2.53 -6.68
N LEU A 53 -20.06 3.58 -6.95
CA LEU A 53 -19.07 3.60 -8.03
C LEU A 53 -17.91 2.61 -7.77
N ALA A 54 -17.42 2.55 -6.54
CA ALA A 54 -16.40 1.59 -6.10
C ALA A 54 -16.86 0.13 -6.25
N ALA A 55 -18.11 -0.16 -5.89
CA ALA A 55 -18.71 -1.48 -6.05
C ALA A 55 -18.90 -1.86 -7.53
N TRP A 56 -19.15 -0.88 -8.40
CA TRP A 56 -19.29 -1.11 -9.85
C TRP A 56 -17.97 -1.52 -10.52
N PHE A 57 -16.82 -1.04 -10.04
CA PHE A 57 -15.51 -1.40 -10.63
C PHE A 57 -15.13 -2.86 -10.45
N THR A 58 -15.16 -3.34 -9.20
CA THR A 58 -14.76 -4.71 -8.90
C THR A 58 -15.23 -5.13 -7.50
N PRO A 59 -15.63 -6.41 -7.32
CA PRO A 59 -15.83 -6.98 -5.99
C PRO A 59 -14.51 -7.16 -5.23
N LEU A 60 -13.35 -7.15 -5.90
CA LEU A 60 -12.05 -7.34 -5.27
C LEU A 60 -11.80 -6.25 -4.22
N ASN A 61 -11.35 -6.66 -3.04
CA ASN A 61 -11.13 -5.76 -1.92
C ASN A 61 -9.86 -6.12 -1.15
N PHE A 62 -8.77 -5.45 -1.50
CA PHE A 62 -7.49 -5.60 -0.80
C PHE A 62 -7.46 -4.91 0.56
N ARG A 63 -8.39 -4.00 0.88
CA ARG A 63 -8.43 -3.32 2.18
C ARG A 63 -8.73 -4.28 3.32
N GLN A 64 -9.62 -5.24 3.09
CA GLN A 64 -9.93 -6.27 4.10
C GLN A 64 -8.66 -7.08 4.42
N LYS A 65 -7.99 -7.59 3.38
CA LYS A 65 -6.73 -8.34 3.53
C LYS A 65 -5.64 -7.49 4.20
N HIS A 66 -5.55 -6.21 3.86
CA HIS A 66 -4.64 -5.28 4.52
C HIS A 66 -4.95 -5.14 6.01
N SER A 67 -6.22 -4.93 6.36
CA SER A 67 -6.68 -4.84 7.76
C SER A 67 -6.35 -6.10 8.55
N ASP A 68 -6.55 -7.28 7.96
CA ASP A 68 -6.25 -8.55 8.61
C ASP A 68 -4.73 -8.72 8.84
N VAL A 69 -3.92 -8.44 7.82
CA VAL A 69 -2.46 -8.51 7.90
C VAL A 69 -1.92 -7.48 8.91
N TYR A 70 -2.35 -6.23 8.82
CA TYR A 70 -1.93 -5.17 9.73
C TYR A 70 -2.41 -5.43 11.16
N GLY A 71 -3.65 -5.90 11.36
CA GLY A 71 -4.17 -6.27 12.67
C GLY A 71 -3.46 -7.45 13.31
N SER A 72 -2.87 -8.35 12.51
CA SER A 72 -2.03 -9.44 13.01
C SER A 72 -0.63 -9.01 13.43
N ARG A 73 -0.20 -7.79 13.08
CA ARG A 73 1.11 -7.25 13.43
C ARG A 73 1.20 -7.05 14.94
N ARG A 74 2.33 -7.48 15.52
CA ARG A 74 2.68 -7.14 16.90
C ARG A 74 3.33 -5.76 16.95
N GLU A 75 2.93 -4.95 17.92
CA GLU A 75 3.57 -3.67 18.21
C GLU A 75 5.10 -3.83 18.32
N GLY A 76 5.87 -2.85 17.84
CA GLY A 76 7.33 -2.95 17.74
C GLY A 76 7.84 -3.67 16.48
N THR A 77 7.03 -4.55 15.87
CA THR A 77 7.51 -5.40 14.76
C THR A 77 7.66 -4.60 13.49
N GLY A 78 8.88 -4.55 12.94
CA GLY A 78 9.13 -3.89 11.67
C GLY A 78 9.23 -2.36 11.73
N ASP A 79 9.17 -1.74 12.91
CA ASP A 79 9.29 -0.28 13.05
C ASP A 79 10.62 0.24 12.49
N TRP A 80 11.68 -0.56 12.59
CA TRP A 80 13.01 -0.26 12.06
C TRP A 80 12.99 0.15 10.57
N VAL A 81 12.00 -0.30 9.79
CA VAL A 81 11.93 -0.02 8.34
C VAL A 81 11.67 1.46 8.06
N LEU A 82 10.96 2.14 8.95
CA LEU A 82 10.66 3.56 8.80
C LEU A 82 11.89 4.43 9.11
N ASP A 83 12.82 3.89 9.90
CA ASP A 83 14.10 4.51 10.24
C ASP A 83 15.23 4.14 9.26
N ASP A 84 15.01 3.15 8.38
CA ASP A 84 16.00 2.72 7.40
C ASP A 84 16.28 3.82 6.36
N GLU A 85 17.55 4.09 6.09
CA GLU A 85 17.94 5.16 5.17
C GLU A 85 17.47 4.90 3.73
N LYS A 86 17.44 3.64 3.26
CA LYS A 86 16.96 3.33 1.90
C LYS A 86 15.47 3.60 1.77
N PHE A 87 14.69 3.31 2.82
CA PHE A 87 13.28 3.67 2.84
C PHE A 87 13.10 5.20 2.80
N LYS A 88 13.88 5.94 3.60
CA LYS A 88 13.80 7.40 3.63
C LYS A 88 14.23 8.04 2.31
N GLU A 89 15.29 7.54 1.68
CA GLU A 89 15.75 8.00 0.37
C GLU A 89 14.69 7.73 -0.72
N TRP A 90 14.08 6.54 -0.70
CA TRP A 90 12.98 6.19 -1.61
C TRP A 90 11.76 7.12 -1.45
N ILE A 91 11.38 7.44 -0.20
CA ILE A 91 10.27 8.36 0.08
C ILE A 91 10.58 9.80 -0.32
N ARG A 92 11.82 10.26 -0.13
CA ARG A 92 12.25 11.59 -0.57
C ARG A 92 12.33 11.69 -2.09
N GLY A 93 12.43 10.54 -2.77
CA GLY A 93 12.65 10.49 -4.20
C GLY A 93 14.07 10.86 -4.60
N ASP A 94 15.01 10.81 -3.65
CA ASP A 94 16.43 11.13 -3.81
C ASP A 94 17.17 10.08 -4.66
N THR A 95 16.57 8.89 -4.81
CA THR A 95 17.09 7.81 -5.64
C THR A 95 16.65 7.93 -7.09
N ASN A 96 17.51 7.48 -8.01
CA ASN A 96 17.15 7.32 -9.43
C ASN A 96 16.03 6.29 -9.62
N SER A 97 15.89 5.34 -8.68
CA SER A 97 14.79 4.38 -8.66
C SER A 97 13.56 4.90 -7.93
N LYS A 98 12.39 4.52 -8.44
CA LYS A 98 11.08 4.76 -7.80
C LYS A 98 10.51 3.50 -7.15
N THR A 99 11.31 2.43 -7.08
CA THR A 99 10.89 1.12 -6.58
C THR A 99 11.76 0.70 -5.40
N LEU A 100 11.12 0.41 -4.27
CA LEU A 100 11.76 -0.19 -3.10
C LEU A 100 11.52 -1.71 -3.12
N TRP A 101 12.59 -2.49 -3.34
CA TRP A 101 12.50 -3.95 -3.42
C TRP A 101 12.98 -4.65 -2.15
N CYS A 102 12.10 -5.39 -1.48
CA CYS A 102 12.39 -6.11 -0.23
C CYS A 102 12.42 -7.64 -0.44
N PRO A 103 13.56 -8.22 -0.89
CA PRO A 103 13.69 -9.66 -1.01
C PRO A 103 13.83 -10.32 0.38
N GLY A 104 13.48 -11.61 0.47
CA GLY A 104 13.67 -12.36 1.71
C GLY A 104 13.08 -13.76 1.64
N ILE A 105 13.54 -14.64 2.53
CA ILE A 105 13.07 -16.03 2.59
C ILE A 105 11.57 -16.12 2.93
N PRO A 106 10.88 -17.21 2.54
CA PRO A 106 9.53 -17.48 3.01
C PRO A 106 9.43 -17.41 4.54
N GLY A 107 8.35 -16.83 5.06
CA GLY A 107 8.15 -16.68 6.51
C GLY A 107 8.87 -15.50 7.18
N ALA A 108 9.76 -14.78 6.49
CA ALA A 108 10.51 -13.64 7.07
C ALA A 108 9.66 -12.39 7.44
N GLY A 109 8.33 -12.46 7.35
CA GLY A 109 7.45 -11.35 7.70
C GLY A 109 7.36 -10.21 6.68
N LYS A 110 7.80 -10.41 5.43
CA LYS A 110 7.73 -9.40 4.35
C LYS A 110 6.34 -8.77 4.19
N THR A 111 5.29 -9.58 4.27
CA THR A 111 3.90 -9.10 4.15
C THR A 111 3.48 -8.22 5.33
N ILE A 112 3.96 -8.50 6.54
CA ILE A 112 3.75 -7.67 7.74
C ILE A 112 4.54 -6.37 7.62
N LEU A 113 5.76 -6.43 7.08
CA LEU A 113 6.57 -5.24 6.82
C LEU A 113 5.90 -4.32 5.79
N ALA A 114 5.40 -4.89 4.70
CA ALA A 114 4.67 -4.15 3.67
C ALA A 114 3.38 -3.52 4.23
N SER A 115 2.61 -4.23 5.06
CA SER A 115 1.43 -3.64 5.69
C SER A 115 1.78 -2.49 6.63
N HIS A 116 2.89 -2.59 7.36
CA HIS A 116 3.35 -1.50 8.21
C HIS A 116 3.75 -0.25 7.40
N ILE A 117 4.48 -0.42 6.29
CA ILE A 117 4.82 0.67 5.37
C ILE A 117 3.54 1.31 4.80
N ILE A 118 2.62 0.50 4.27
CA ILE A 118 1.36 0.99 3.69
C ILE A 118 0.58 1.81 4.73
N ASN A 119 0.44 1.30 5.95
CA ASN A 119 -0.27 2.01 7.01
C ASN A 119 0.42 3.34 7.36
N SER A 120 1.75 3.35 7.50
CA SER A 120 2.50 4.57 7.78
C SER A 120 2.33 5.63 6.68
N LEU A 121 2.34 5.23 5.41
CA LEU A 121 2.16 6.16 4.29
C LEU A 121 0.71 6.66 4.20
N THR A 122 -0.26 5.77 4.43
CA THR A 122 -1.67 6.15 4.45
C THR A 122 -1.94 7.16 5.56
N GLU A 123 -1.44 6.93 6.77
CA GLU A 123 -1.58 7.86 7.89
C GLU A 123 -0.87 9.20 7.64
N LYS A 124 0.31 9.18 7.03
CA LYS A 124 1.05 10.39 6.67
C LYS A 124 0.28 11.28 5.69
N HIS A 125 -0.43 10.67 4.74
CA HIS A 125 -1.10 11.38 3.65
C HIS A 125 -2.63 11.50 3.81
N LYS A 126 -3.22 11.03 4.91
CA LYS A 126 -4.68 11.00 5.11
C LYS A 126 -5.41 12.34 5.00
N ASN A 127 -4.70 13.44 5.26
CA ASN A 127 -5.26 14.80 5.28
C ASN A 127 -4.92 15.60 4.00
N THR A 128 -4.35 14.97 2.98
CA THR A 128 -4.03 15.59 1.70
C THR A 128 -4.53 14.73 0.54
N ASP A 129 -5.04 15.38 -0.51
CA ASP A 129 -5.40 14.72 -1.77
C ASP A 129 -4.24 14.63 -2.76
N GLU A 130 -3.08 15.20 -2.44
CA GLU A 130 -1.91 15.25 -3.32
C GLU A 130 -1.28 13.87 -3.56
N VAL A 131 -1.37 12.99 -2.55
CA VAL A 131 -0.74 11.67 -2.58
C VAL A 131 -1.77 10.61 -2.23
N ALA A 132 -2.10 9.76 -3.19
CA ALA A 132 -2.91 8.57 -2.97
C ALA A 132 -2.02 7.34 -2.75
N VAL A 133 -2.28 6.61 -1.66
CA VAL A 133 -1.63 5.32 -1.39
C VAL A 133 -2.56 4.20 -1.83
N THR A 134 -2.08 3.35 -2.73
CA THR A 134 -2.80 2.17 -3.22
C THR A 134 -1.92 0.93 -3.08
N TYR A 135 -2.55 -0.22 -2.94
CA TYR A 135 -1.84 -1.47 -2.69
C TYR A 135 -2.60 -2.68 -3.21
N ILE A 136 -1.85 -3.75 -3.47
CA ILE A 136 -2.37 -5.06 -3.86
C ILE A 136 -1.68 -6.14 -3.04
N TYR A 137 -2.39 -7.24 -2.80
CA TYR A 137 -1.85 -8.41 -2.13
C TYR A 137 -1.97 -9.61 -3.06
N CYS A 138 -0.86 -9.95 -3.72
CA CYS A 138 -0.81 -11.12 -4.59
C CYS A 138 -0.76 -12.41 -3.74
N ASP A 139 -1.79 -13.23 -3.88
CA ASP A 139 -1.79 -14.61 -3.40
C ASP A 139 -1.54 -15.54 -4.58
N TYR A 140 -0.83 -16.65 -4.40
CA TYR A 140 -0.67 -17.63 -5.49
C TYR A 140 -1.94 -18.47 -5.68
N LYS A 141 -2.80 -18.53 -4.65
CA LYS A 141 -4.09 -19.23 -4.68
C LYS A 141 -5.17 -18.43 -5.39
N GLU A 142 -5.03 -17.11 -5.42
CA GLU A 142 -5.95 -16.19 -6.08
C GLU A 142 -5.28 -15.70 -7.36
N GLN A 143 -5.91 -15.91 -8.51
CA GLN A 143 -5.36 -15.44 -9.79
C GLN A 143 -6.27 -14.37 -10.39
N PRO A 144 -6.30 -13.16 -9.80
CA PRO A 144 -7.05 -12.05 -10.38
C PRO A 144 -6.48 -11.71 -11.75
N THR A 145 -7.35 -11.34 -12.68
CA THR A 145 -6.91 -10.88 -14.00
C THR A 145 -6.23 -9.51 -13.87
N VAL A 146 -5.50 -9.10 -14.91
CA VAL A 146 -4.96 -7.74 -14.99
C VAL A 146 -6.07 -6.69 -14.86
N TYR A 147 -7.23 -6.96 -15.43
CA TYR A 147 -8.40 -6.08 -15.30
C TYR A 147 -8.84 -5.95 -13.84
N ASP A 148 -8.93 -7.06 -13.11
CA ASP A 148 -9.31 -7.04 -11.68
C ASP A 148 -8.31 -6.24 -10.83
N ILE A 149 -7.01 -6.42 -11.10
CA ILE A 149 -5.95 -5.67 -10.42
C ILE A 149 -6.09 -4.17 -10.69
N VAL A 150 -6.19 -3.76 -11.96
CA VAL A 150 -6.32 -2.35 -12.33
C VAL A 150 -7.62 -1.74 -11.79
N ALA A 151 -8.74 -2.47 -11.89
CA ALA A 151 -10.02 -2.04 -11.32
C ALA A 151 -9.95 -1.88 -9.80
N SER A 152 -9.21 -2.75 -9.09
CA SER A 152 -9.03 -2.65 -7.64
C SER A 152 -8.16 -1.48 -7.21
N LEU A 153 -7.18 -1.09 -8.02
CA LEU A 153 -6.38 0.12 -7.79
C LEU A 153 -7.23 1.36 -8.02
N LEU A 154 -8.00 1.41 -9.12
CA LEU A 154 -8.90 2.52 -9.42
C LEU A 154 -9.97 2.68 -8.35
N LYS A 155 -10.54 1.58 -7.86
CA LYS A 155 -11.46 1.56 -6.72
C LYS A 155 -10.84 2.25 -5.49
N GLN A 156 -9.61 1.89 -5.11
CA GLN A 156 -8.92 2.52 -3.99
C GLN A 156 -8.69 4.03 -4.21
N LEU A 157 -8.33 4.45 -5.43
CA LEU A 157 -8.16 5.87 -5.75
C LEU A 157 -9.48 6.64 -5.64
N VAL A 158 -10.57 6.09 -6.17
CA VAL A 158 -11.90 6.70 -6.11
C VAL A 158 -12.39 6.82 -4.66
N GLU A 159 -12.08 5.84 -3.82
CA GLU A 159 -12.42 5.89 -2.39
C GLU A 159 -11.58 6.92 -1.61
N ASN A 160 -10.29 7.07 -1.94
CA ASN A 160 -9.34 7.87 -1.15
C ASN A 160 -9.05 9.28 -1.70
N SER A 161 -9.39 9.58 -2.95
CA SER A 161 -9.05 10.86 -3.60
C SER A 161 -10.31 11.59 -4.05
N SER A 162 -10.48 12.83 -3.60
CA SER A 162 -11.62 13.66 -4.01
C SER A 162 -11.58 14.02 -5.50
N PRO A 163 -10.45 14.51 -6.04
CA PRO A 163 -10.32 14.79 -7.47
C PRO A 163 -10.56 13.57 -8.36
N THR A 164 -10.00 12.40 -8.00
CA THR A 164 -10.19 11.18 -8.80
C THR A 164 -11.65 10.76 -8.83
N PHE A 165 -12.34 10.76 -7.69
CA PHE A 165 -13.77 10.44 -7.67
C PHE A 165 -14.59 11.35 -8.58
N LYS A 166 -14.37 12.68 -8.52
CA LYS A 166 -15.13 13.63 -9.34
C LYS A 166 -14.97 13.36 -10.83
N ASN A 167 -13.73 13.14 -11.28
CA ASN A 167 -13.43 12.83 -12.68
C ASN A 167 -14.06 11.50 -13.13
N VAL A 168 -13.94 10.47 -12.30
CA VAL A 168 -14.46 9.15 -12.64
C VAL A 168 -16.00 9.13 -12.60
N ALA A 169 -16.61 9.81 -11.64
CA ALA A 169 -18.07 9.93 -11.54
C ALA A 169 -18.67 10.68 -12.74
N SER A 170 -17.99 11.71 -13.26
CA SER A 170 -18.44 12.39 -14.48
C SER A 170 -18.41 11.47 -15.70
N GLU A 171 -17.38 10.65 -15.85
CA GLU A 171 -17.29 9.67 -16.94
C GLU A 171 -18.31 8.54 -16.79
N TYR A 172 -18.52 8.04 -15.57
CA TYR A 172 -19.54 7.03 -15.30
C TYR A 172 -20.95 7.51 -15.69
N LYS A 173 -21.30 8.75 -15.32
CA LYS A 173 -22.57 9.39 -15.68
C LYS A 173 -22.73 9.59 -17.19
N SER A 174 -21.65 9.82 -17.91
CA SER A 174 -21.68 9.98 -19.38
C SER A 174 -21.98 8.64 -20.07
N HIS A 175 -21.44 7.54 -19.54
CA HIS A 175 -21.64 6.19 -20.08
C HIS A 175 -23.04 5.61 -19.78
N GLN A 176 -23.70 6.01 -18.70
CA GLN A 176 -25.07 5.55 -18.39
C GLN A 176 -26.18 6.24 -19.20
N LYS A 177 -25.87 7.33 -19.90
CA LYS A 177 -26.86 8.09 -20.70
C LYS A 177 -26.97 7.61 -22.16
N LYS A 178 -26.26 6.55 -22.54
CA LYS A 178 -26.36 5.87 -23.85
C LYS A 178 -27.12 4.56 -23.70
#